data_AF-A0A8T3P2A1-F1
#
_entry.id   AF-A0A8T3P2A1-F1
#
_cell.length_a   1.000
_cell.length_b   1.000
_cell.length_c   1.000
_cell.angle_alpha   90.00
_cell.angle_beta   90.00
_cell.angle_gamma   90.00
#
_symmetry.space_group_name_H-M   'P 1'
#
loop_
_entity.id
_entity.type
_entity.pdbx_description
1 polymer ?
#
loop_
_entity_poly.entity_id
_entity_poly.type
_entity_poly.pdbx_seq_one_letter_code
_entity_poly.pdbx_strand_id
1 'polypeptide(L)' 'MRHLTVDAVLAIHEEVLAAHGGSTGLRDRALLESAIAAPQASYGGEPLLKDGIE' A
#
# COMPACT_ATOMS: atom_id res chain seq x y z
N MET A 1 9.00 12.32 -3.78
CA MET A 1 7.64 11.95 -3.33
C MET A 1 7.74 11.13 -2.07
N ARG A 2 6.76 11.20 -1.16
CA ARG A 2 6.75 10.39 0.07
C ARG A 2 5.78 9.23 -0.13
N HIS A 3 6.28 8.00 -0.03
CA HIS A 3 5.47 6.79 -0.12
C HIS A 3 5.21 6.21 1.27
N LEU A 4 4.09 5.51 1.44
CA LEU A 4 3.81 4.79 2.68
C LEU A 4 4.73 3.58 2.80
N THR A 5 5.10 3.25 4.04
CA THR A 5 5.78 1.99 4.37
C THR A 5 4.74 0.90 4.61
N VAL A 6 5.19 -0.36 4.60
CA VAL A 6 4.34 -1.51 4.96
C VAL A 6 3.75 -1.35 6.36
N ASP A 7 4.59 -0.97 7.33
CA ASP A 7 4.15 -0.79 8.71
C ASP A 7 3.14 0.36 8.85
N ALA A 8 3.30 1.44 8.09
CA ALA A 8 2.33 2.54 8.10
C ALA A 8 0.97 2.09 7.54
N VAL A 9 0.96 1.29 6.47
CA VAL A 9 -0.30 0.76 5.92
C VAL A 9 -0.95 -0.24 6.88
N LEU A 10 -0.17 -1.09 7.54
CA LEU A 10 -0.68 -2.00 8.57
C LEU A 10 -1.29 -1.24 9.76
N ALA A 11 -0.63 -0.19 10.23
CA ALA A 11 -1.18 0.66 11.29
C ALA A 11 -2.51 1.31 10.89
N ILE A 12 -2.59 1.86 9.66
CA ILE A 12 -3.84 2.41 9.13
C ILE A 12 -4.93 1.32 9.04
N HIS A 13 -4.57 0.11 8.61
CA HIS A 13 -5.50 -1.00 8.51
C HIS A 13 -6.12 -1.37 9.86
N GLU A 14 -5.31 -1.46 10.92
CA GLU A 14 -5.79 -1.71 12.28
C GLU A 14 -6.72 -0.60 12.78
N GLU A 15 -6.38 0.67 12.54
CA GLU A 15 -7.24 1.81 12.90
C GLU A 15 -8.60 1.77 12.18
N VAL A 16 -8.59 1.43 10.89
CA VAL A 16 -9.82 1.29 10.08
C VAL A 16 -10.68 0.14 10.59
N LEU A 17 -10.08 -1.01 10.91
CA LEU A 17 -10.79 -2.14 11.50
C LEU A 17 -11.37 -1.79 12.87
N ALA A 18 -10.63 -1.07 13.71
CA ALA A 18 -11.10 -0.63 15.01
C ALA A 18 -12.29 0.33 14.91
N ALA A 19 -12.27 1.25 13.93
CA ALA A 19 -13.32 2.24 13.75
C ALA A 19 -14.57 1.72 13.02
N HIS A 20 -14.41 0.76 12.11
CA HIS A 20 -15.47 0.37 11.17
C HIS A 20 -15.78 -1.13 11.14
N GLY A 21 -15.02 -1.95 11.85
CA GLY A 21 -15.11 -3.40 11.81
C GLY A 21 -14.59 -4.00 10.49
N GLY A 22 -14.66 -5.32 10.39
CA GLY A 22 -14.18 -6.09 9.23
C GLY A 22 -13.44 -7.36 9.63
N SER A 23 -12.94 -8.07 8.63
CA SER A 23 -12.08 -9.24 8.85
C SER A 23 -10.69 -8.80 9.30
N THR A 24 -10.20 -9.41 10.37
CA THR A 24 -8.87 -9.13 10.92
C THR A 24 -7.77 -9.88 10.18
N GLY A 25 -6.54 -9.40 10.35
CA GLY A 25 -5.35 -10.03 9.79
C GLY A 25 -5.14 -9.72 8.31
N LEU A 26 -4.02 -10.22 7.79
CA LEU A 26 -3.58 -9.94 6.44
C LEU A 26 -3.85 -11.14 5.53
N ARG A 27 -4.45 -10.89 4.36
CA ARG A 27 -4.66 -11.93 3.34
C ARG A 27 -3.35 -12.55 2.89
N ASP A 28 -2.39 -11.71 2.54
CA ASP A 28 -1.07 -12.11 2.05
C ASP A 28 -0.08 -10.94 2.20
N ARG A 29 1.07 -11.21 2.81
CA ARG A 29 2.11 -10.22 3.06
C ARG A 29 2.84 -9.79 1.79
N ALA A 30 3.15 -10.73 0.90
CA ALA A 30 3.85 -10.43 -0.35
C ALA A 30 2.97 -9.58 -1.28
N LEU A 31 1.65 -9.80 -1.29
CA LEU A 31 0.74 -8.95 -2.06
C LEU A 31 0.67 -7.51 -1.52
N LEU A 32 0.67 -7.33 -0.19
CA LEU A 32 0.73 -6.00 0.41
C LEU A 32 2.03 -5.28 0.04
N GLU A 33 3.16 -5.95 0.17
CA GLU A 33 4.48 -5.40 -0.17
C GLU A 33 4.56 -5.00 -1.64
N SER A 34 4.05 -5.85 -2.54
CA SER A 34 3.97 -5.57 -3.98
C SER A 34 3.12 -4.32 -4.27
N ALA A 35 1.94 -4.21 -3.65
CA ALA A 35 1.06 -3.06 -3.83
C ALA A 35 1.70 -1.74 -3.36
N ILE A 36 2.47 -1.78 -2.27
CA ILE A 36 3.17 -0.60 -1.73
C ILE A 36 4.39 -0.21 -2.59
N ALA A 37 5.04 -1.20 -3.21
CA ALA A 37 6.15 -0.97 -4.12
C ALA A 37 5.70 -0.44 -5.50
N ALA A 38 4.51 -0.82 -5.96
CA ALA A 38 4.03 -0.51 -7.31
C ALA A 38 4.08 1.00 -7.66
N PRO A 39 3.58 1.95 -6.84
CA PRO A 39 3.66 3.39 -7.11
C PRO A 39 5.09 3.94 -7.28
N GLN A 40 6.09 3.18 -6.87
CA GLN A 40 7.51 3.55 -6.89
C GLN A 40 8.24 2.89 -8.08
N ALA A 41 7.57 1.97 -8.77
CA ALA A 41 8.16 1.21 -9.87
C ALA A 41 8.45 2.14 -11.06
N SER A 42 9.61 1.95 -11.67
CA SER A 42 10.06 2.72 -12.83
C SER A 42 10.70 1.80 -13.88
N TYR A 43 10.69 2.25 -15.12
CA TYR A 43 11.33 1.59 -16.24
C TYR A 43 11.98 2.63 -17.14
N GLY A 44 13.26 2.44 -17.48
CA GLY A 44 14.01 3.42 -18.27
C GLY A 44 14.17 4.78 -17.58
N GLY A 45 14.12 4.83 -16.25
CA GLY A 45 14.18 6.08 -15.47
C GLY A 45 12.83 6.81 -15.35
N GLU A 46 11.78 6.31 -16.01
CA GLU A 46 10.44 6.88 -15.99
C GLU A 46 9.54 6.09 -15.03
N PRO A 47 8.74 6.75 -14.18
CA PRO A 47 7.72 6.07 -13.38
C PRO A 47 6.76 5.28 -14.27
N LEU A 48 6.48 4.04 -13.87
CA LEU A 48 5.51 3.18 -14.57
C LEU A 48 4.08 3.66 -14.36
N LEU A 49 3.78 4.13 -13.14
CA LEU A 49 2.51 4.77 -12.80
C LEU A 49 2.71 6.28 -12.90
N LYS A 50 2.07 6.89 -13.90
CA LYS A 50 2.07 8.35 -14.11
C LYS A 50 0.72 8.87 -13.59
N ASP A 51 0.78 9.57 -12.46
CA ASP A 51 -0.32 10.14 -11.67
C ASP A 51 -1.23 9.15 -10.93
N GLY A 52 -1.77 9.62 -9.80
CA GLY A 52 -2.49 8.83 -8.82
C GLY A 52 -4.00 9.07 -8.85
N ILE A 53 -4.74 7.96 -8.78
CA ILE A 53 -6.19 7.86 -8.61
C ILE A 53 -6.96 8.23 -9.89
N GLU A 54 -7.45 7.21 -10.59
CA GLU A 54 -8.75 7.33 -11.26
C GLU A 54 -9.87 7.28 -10.22
#